data_AF-A8G327-F1
#
_entry.id   AF-A8G327-F1
#
_cell.length_a   1.000
_cell.length_b   1.000
_cell.length_c   1.000
_cell.angle_alpha   90.00
_cell.angle_beta   90.00
_cell.angle_gamma   90.00
#
_symmetry.space_group_name_H-M   'P 1'
#
loop_
_entity.id
_entity.type
_entity.pdbx_description
1 polymer ?
#
loop_
_entity_poly.entity_id
_entity_poly.type
_entity_poly.pdbx_seq_one_letter_code
_entity_poly.pdbx_strand_id
1 'polypeptide(L)' 'MLTTKITFALADWIREWRKCRGTNPSIDECVKFVQWKLEDYELSDSDKRIIESILLYES' A
#
# COMPACT_ATOMS: atom_id res chain seq x y z
N MET A 1 6.72 -11.07 3.22
CA MET A 1 5.84 -10.85 4.38
C MET A 1 5.97 -9.41 4.81
N LEU A 2 4.94 -8.63 4.50
CA LEU A 2 4.84 -7.25 4.93
C LEU A 2 4.88 -7.14 6.46
N THR A 3 5.73 -6.25 6.95
CA THR A 3 5.77 -5.94 8.37
C THR A 3 4.60 -5.04 8.73
N THR A 4 4.16 -5.10 9.98
CA THR A 4 3.09 -4.22 10.51
C THR A 4 3.43 -2.73 10.31
N LYS A 5 4.71 -2.37 10.36
CA LYS A 5 5.17 -1.00 10.11
C LYS A 5 4.83 -0.54 8.69
N ILE A 6 4.98 -1.41 7.71
CA ILE A 6 4.70 -1.08 6.30
C ILE A 6 3.22 -1.08 6.00
N THR A 7 2.45 -1.99 6.61
CA THR A 7 0.99 -1.98 6.45
C THR A 7 0.37 -0.70 7.01
N PHE A 8 0.82 -0.21 8.18
CA PHE A 8 0.39 1.10 8.70
C PHE A 8 0.83 2.26 7.82
N ALA A 9 2.09 2.26 7.35
CA ALA A 9 2.57 3.31 6.47
C ALA A 9 1.80 3.38 5.14
N LEU A 10 1.39 2.22 4.60
CA LEU A 10 0.54 2.16 3.40
C LEU A 10 -0.85 2.72 3.68
N ALA A 11 -1.48 2.35 4.79
CA ALA A 11 -2.81 2.86 5.15
C ALA A 11 -2.82 4.38 5.31
N ASP A 12 -1.82 4.92 6.03
CA ASP A 12 -1.68 6.38 6.19
C ASP A 12 -1.44 7.06 4.85
N TRP A 13 -0.61 6.48 3.99
CA TRP A 13 -0.36 7.01 2.65
C TRP A 13 -1.62 7.02 1.77
N ILE A 14 -2.45 5.98 1.80
CA ILE A 14 -3.74 5.94 1.09
C ILE A 14 -4.67 7.06 1.57
N ARG A 15 -4.77 7.26 2.90
CA ARG A 15 -5.60 8.32 3.48
C ARG A 15 -5.15 9.71 3.02
N GLU A 16 -3.85 9.98 3.05
CA GLU A 16 -3.29 11.26 2.58
C GLU A 16 -3.44 11.45 1.07
N TRP A 17 -3.29 10.37 0.28
CA TRP A 17 -3.54 10.41 -1.15
C TRP A 17 -4.96 10.88 -1.47
N ARG A 18 -5.98 10.30 -0.80
CA ARG A 18 -7.37 10.71 -0.95
C ARG A 18 -7.61 12.15 -0.55
N LYS A 19 -7.02 12.60 0.57
CA LYS A 19 -7.15 14.00 1.01
C LYS A 19 -6.60 14.97 -0.03
N CYS A 20 -5.47 14.64 -0.65
CA CYS A 20 -4.79 15.50 -1.61
C CYS A 20 -5.43 15.46 -3.02
N ARG A 21 -5.97 14.32 -3.45
CA ARG A 21 -6.42 14.10 -4.84
C ARG A 21 -7.93 13.88 -5.00
N GLY A 22 -8.64 13.63 -3.92
CA GLY A 22 -10.09 13.33 -3.92
C GLY A 22 -10.43 11.95 -4.49
N THR A 23 -9.46 11.09 -4.75
CA THR A 23 -9.63 9.76 -5.34
C THR A 23 -8.74 8.74 -4.64
N ASN A 24 -9.08 7.44 -4.75
CA ASN A 24 -8.25 6.37 -4.23
C ASN A 24 -7.02 6.15 -5.13
N PRO A 25 -5.87 5.78 -4.57
CA PRO A 25 -4.75 5.30 -5.37
C PRO A 25 -5.11 3.97 -6.04
N SER A 26 -4.45 3.68 -7.15
CA SER A 26 -4.56 2.36 -7.79
C SER A 26 -3.77 1.30 -7.03
N ILE A 27 -4.09 0.02 -7.25
CA ILE A 27 -3.33 -1.10 -6.68
C ILE A 27 -1.85 -1.04 -7.07
N ASP A 28 -1.54 -0.66 -8.31
CA ASP A 28 -0.16 -0.52 -8.80
C ASP A 28 0.59 0.60 -8.07
N GLU A 29 -0.07 1.69 -7.70
CA GLU A 29 0.55 2.76 -6.92
C GLU A 29 0.81 2.32 -5.48
N CYS A 30 -0.12 1.58 -4.86
CA CYS A 30 0.09 0.97 -3.55
C CYS A 30 1.28 -0.01 -3.56
N VAL A 31 1.38 -0.85 -4.60
CA VAL A 31 2.50 -1.78 -4.80
C VAL A 31 3.83 -1.02 -4.94
N LYS A 32 3.89 0.02 -5.78
CA LYS A 32 5.09 0.86 -5.93
C LYS A 32 5.51 1.53 -4.64
N PHE A 33 4.56 2.07 -3.88
CA PHE A 33 4.85 2.68 -2.57
C PHE A 33 5.50 1.66 -1.62
N VAL A 34 4.93 0.46 -1.54
CA VAL A 34 5.44 -0.60 -0.67
C VAL A 34 6.82 -1.08 -1.13
N GLN A 35 7.04 -1.27 -2.43
CA GLN A 35 8.35 -1.63 -2.98
C GLN A 35 9.40 -0.57 -2.64
N TRP A 36 9.05 0.71 -2.76
CA TRP A 36 9.95 1.81 -2.42
C TRP A 36 10.34 1.81 -0.93
N LYS A 37 9.44 1.38 -0.04
CA LYS A 37 9.72 1.28 1.40
C LYS A 37 10.55 0.07 1.81
N LEU A 38 10.65 -0.94 0.96
CA LEU A 38 11.27 -2.22 1.30
C LEU A 38 12.68 -2.42 0.72
N GLU A 39 13.22 -1.45 -0.03
CA GLU A 39 14.59 -1.43 -0.59
C GLU A 39 15.16 -2.83 -0.90
N ASP A 40 14.95 -3.29 -2.14
CA ASP A 40 15.37 -4.61 -2.67
C ASP A 40 14.53 -5.84 -2.25
N TYR A 41 13.28 -5.63 -1.82
CA TYR A 41 12.32 -6.73 -1.62
C TYR A 41 11.41 -6.96 -2.82
N GLU A 42 11.42 -8.18 -3.36
CA GLU A 42 10.39 -8.62 -4.30
C GLU A 42 9.10 -9.02 -3.56
N LEU A 43 8.00 -8.35 -3.90
CA LEU A 43 6.70 -8.64 -3.32
C LEU A 43 6.16 -9.98 -3.84
N SER A 44 5.91 -10.89 -2.91
CA SER A 44 5.20 -12.13 -3.19
C SER A 44 3.72 -11.87 -3.50
N ASP A 45 3.04 -12.83 -4.11
CA ASP A 45 1.59 -12.72 -4.36
C ASP A 45 0.77 -12.64 -3.06
N SER A 46 1.28 -13.21 -1.97
CA SER A 46 0.67 -13.05 -0.64
C SER A 46 0.75 -11.60 -0.16
N ASP A 47 1.90 -10.95 -0.34
CA ASP A 47 2.07 -9.54 0.01
C ASP A 47 1.15 -8.65 -0.83
N LYS A 48 0.99 -8.93 -2.13
CA LYS A 48 0.04 -8.20 -2.99
C LYS A 48 -1.41 -8.32 -2.52
N ARG A 49 -1.85 -9.50 -2.08
CA ARG A 49 -3.19 -9.69 -1.48
C ARG A 49 -3.39 -8.89 -0.21
N ILE A 50 -2.35 -8.75 0.62
CA ILE A 50 -2.40 -7.91 1.82
C ILE A 50 -2.54 -6.43 1.42
N ILE A 51 -1.79 -5.96 0.43
CA ILE A 51 -1.88 -4.59 -0.10
C ILE A 51 -3.29 -4.31 -0.63
N GLU A 52 -3.84 -5.24 -1.42
CA GLU A 52 -5.20 -5.14 -1.94
C GLU A 52 -6.25 -5.08 -0.82
N SER A 53 -6.13 -5.93 0.19
CA SER A 53 -7.02 -5.89 1.35
C SER A 53 -6.95 -4.57 2.11
N ILE A 54 -5.77 -3.96 2.24
CA ILE A 54 -5.61 -2.65 2.88
C ILE A 54 -6.25 -1.57 2.02
N LEU A 55 -6.02 -1.59 0.71
CA LEU A 55 -6.64 -0.64 -0.22
C LEU A 55 -8.16 -0.70 -0.16
N LEU A 56 -8.75 -1.90 -0.13
CA LEU A 56 -10.20 -2.09 -0.01
C LEU A 56 -10.75 -1.60 1.34
N TYR A 57 -10.02 -1.80 2.43
CA TYR A 57 -10.44 -1.34 3.76
C TYR A 57 -10.39 0.19 3.91
N GLU A 58 -9.38 0.82 3.31
CA GLU A 58 -9.17 2.28 3.39
C GLU A 58 -9.92 3.07 2.31
N SER A 59 -10.54 2.38 1.33
CA SER A 59 -11.37 2.97 0.27
C SER A 59 -12.71 3.45 0.80
#